data_AF-A0A6N8V7J7-F1
#
_entry.id   AF-A0A6N8V7J7-F1
#
_cell.length_a   1.000
_cell.length_b   1.000
_cell.length_c   1.000
_cell.angle_alpha   90.00
_cell.angle_beta   90.00
_cell.angle_gamma   90.00
#
_symmetry.space_group_name_H-M   'P 1'
#
loop_
_entity.id
_entity.type
_entity.pdbx_description
1 polymer ?
#
loop_
_entity_poly.entity_id
_entity_poly.type
_entity_poly.pdbx_seq_one_letter_code
_entity_poly.pdbx_strand_id
1 'polypeptide(L)'
;MVRHGYPHCPGCNGGVRDLLRQRDRTDHRIGDACRGRAGSVHQLIPLRARGSAPLRYGTSAGHSLIEVMVALAVIAVLAPPVLGAATNLRTSFVLRRSQENAVRLLAEARWTAVRDGSAVVELVSAPPHGRVVSATGDTVMVADLGQGGVALRLSRDRPTSRVRYGPMGLGWVSSQTLRFTRGDQERALVISSLGRVARR
;
A
#
# COMPACT_ATOMS: atom_id res chain seq x y z
N MET A 1 14.00 -31.23 -43.20
CA MET A 1 15.17 -30.43 -42.75
C MET A 1 15.08 -29.06 -43.37
N VAL A 2 14.66 -28.04 -42.62
CA VAL A 2 14.44 -26.67 -43.12
C VAL A 2 15.34 -25.73 -42.31
N ARG A 3 16.35 -25.15 -42.96
CA ARG A 3 17.21 -24.12 -42.41
C ARG A 3 16.55 -22.76 -42.64
N HIS A 4 16.12 -22.09 -41.56
CA HIS A 4 15.79 -20.67 -41.61
C HIS A 4 17.04 -19.84 -41.36
N GLY A 5 17.47 -19.10 -42.39
CA GLY A 5 18.50 -18.07 -42.30
C GLY A 5 17.91 -16.78 -41.74
N TYR A 6 18.63 -16.16 -40.80
CA TYR A 6 18.37 -14.79 -40.35
C TYR A 6 19.21 -13.83 -41.20
N PRO A 7 18.66 -12.67 -41.61
CA PRO A 7 19.44 -11.65 -42.30
C PRO A 7 20.38 -10.94 -41.32
N HIS A 8 21.66 -10.90 -41.72
CA HIS A 8 22.72 -10.10 -41.11
C HIS A 8 22.42 -8.60 -41.32
N CYS A 9 22.38 -7.81 -40.24
CA CYS A 9 22.42 -6.34 -40.32
C CYS A 9 23.88 -5.87 -40.38
N PRO A 10 24.34 -5.22 -41.47
CA PRO A 10 25.63 -4.57 -41.54
C PRO A 10 25.44 -3.09 -41.14
N GLY A 11 25.83 -2.70 -39.92
CA GLY A 11 25.68 -1.28 -39.55
C GLY A 11 25.84 -0.84 -38.09
N CYS A 12 26.34 -1.66 -37.17
CA CYS A 12 26.66 -1.19 -35.81
C CYS A 12 28.15 -1.37 -35.52
N ASN A 13 28.97 -0.51 -36.12
CA ASN A 13 30.37 -0.31 -35.77
C ASN A 13 30.52 1.12 -35.24
N GLY A 14 30.60 1.27 -33.92
CA GLY A 14 30.84 2.58 -33.31
C GLY A 14 30.68 2.58 -31.79
N GLY A 15 31.82 2.56 -31.07
CA GLY A 15 31.89 3.18 -29.74
C GLY A 15 32.10 2.25 -28.53
N VAL A 16 33.11 1.36 -28.54
CA VAL A 16 33.52 0.56 -27.36
C VAL A 16 34.80 1.13 -26.70
N ARG A 17 35.00 2.46 -26.65
CA ARG A 17 36.27 3.01 -26.14
C ARG A 17 36.24 4.12 -25.08
N ASP A 18 35.08 4.56 -24.57
CA ASP A 18 35.05 5.73 -23.65
C ASP A 18 34.44 5.54 -22.26
N LEU A 19 34.17 4.33 -21.78
CA LEU A 19 33.58 4.13 -20.43
C LEU A 19 34.50 3.49 -19.39
N LEU A 20 35.81 3.39 -19.66
CA LEU A 20 36.82 2.96 -18.68
C LEU A 20 37.56 4.13 -18.00
N ARG A 21 37.05 5.36 -18.09
CA ARG A 21 37.71 6.56 -17.51
C ARG A 21 36.85 7.36 -16.53
N GLN A 22 35.91 6.70 -15.85
CA GLN A 22 35.06 7.36 -14.85
C GLN A 22 34.86 6.52 -13.58
N ARG A 23 35.82 5.64 -13.28
CA ARG A 23 35.78 4.68 -12.17
C ARG A 23 36.99 4.83 -11.25
N ASP A 24 37.31 6.07 -10.85
CA ASP A 24 38.48 6.30 -9.98
C ASP A 24 38.43 7.59 -9.11
N ARG A 25 37.25 8.08 -8.72
CA ARG A 25 37.18 9.37 -8.00
C ARG A 25 36.23 9.54 -6.82
N THR A 26 35.73 8.47 -6.21
CA THR A 26 34.81 8.61 -5.06
C THR A 26 35.09 7.63 -3.91
N ASP A 27 36.36 7.31 -3.65
CA ASP A 27 36.78 6.64 -2.43
C ASP A 27 37.93 7.41 -1.77
N HIS A 28 37.62 8.57 -1.16
CA HIS A 28 38.45 9.18 -0.10
C HIS A 28 37.76 10.44 0.45
N ARG A 29 36.78 10.26 1.35
CA ARG A 29 36.55 11.19 2.48
C ARG A 29 36.06 10.40 3.69
N ILE A 30 37.04 9.74 4.29
CA ILE A 30 37.12 9.44 5.71
C ILE A 30 36.99 10.74 6.49
N GLY A 31 36.26 10.68 7.61
CA GLY A 31 36.65 11.37 8.84
C GLY A 31 36.12 12.78 9.06
N ASP A 32 35.56 12.94 10.25
CA ASP A 32 35.68 14.16 11.06
C ASP A 32 34.81 15.38 10.71
N ALA A 33 33.50 15.27 10.99
CA ALA A 33 32.62 16.37 11.41
C ALA A 33 31.26 15.74 11.81
N CYS A 34 30.69 15.82 13.00
CA CYS A 34 30.75 16.82 14.04
C CYS A 34 30.59 16.15 15.41
N ARG A 35 31.67 16.19 16.20
CA ARG A 35 31.61 16.21 17.65
C ARG A 35 31.13 17.61 18.06
N GLY A 36 30.06 17.72 18.83
CA GLY A 36 29.71 18.94 19.56
C GLY A 36 28.41 19.64 19.18
N ARG A 37 27.32 19.30 19.87
CA ARG A 37 26.43 20.29 20.51
C ARG A 37 25.63 19.64 21.63
N ALA A 38 26.29 19.50 22.77
CA ALA A 38 25.63 19.76 24.04
C ALA A 38 25.25 21.24 24.02
N GLY A 39 23.96 21.55 24.04
CA GLY A 39 23.50 22.93 23.97
C GLY A 39 21.99 23.03 23.96
N SER A 40 21.46 23.68 24.99
CA SER A 40 20.06 24.02 25.21
C SER A 40 19.15 22.86 25.61
N VAL A 41 19.30 22.49 26.88
CA VAL A 41 18.18 22.46 27.84
C VAL A 41 17.19 23.57 27.48
N HIS A 42 16.18 23.26 26.67
CA HIS A 42 15.01 24.12 26.57
C HIS A 42 14.32 24.06 27.92
N GLN A 43 14.46 25.16 28.64
CA GLN A 43 13.77 25.51 29.85
C GLN A 43 12.36 24.95 29.82
N LEU A 44 12.10 24.00 30.72
CA LEU A 44 10.77 23.65 31.16
C LEU A 44 10.12 24.95 31.62
N ILE A 45 9.25 25.50 30.78
CA ILE A 45 8.34 26.56 31.16
C ILE A 45 7.57 26.02 32.37
N PRO A 46 7.67 26.64 33.57
CA PRO A 46 6.76 26.30 34.64
C PRO A 46 5.37 26.70 34.14
N LEU A 47 4.59 25.69 33.74
CA LEU A 47 3.14 25.78 33.67
C LEU A 47 2.67 26.19 35.07
N ARG A 48 2.64 27.49 35.31
CA ARG A 48 1.83 28.09 36.35
C ARG A 48 0.42 27.62 36.04
N ALA A 49 0.01 26.55 36.71
CA ALA A 49 -1.37 26.14 36.85
C ALA A 49 -2.08 27.31 37.54
N ARG A 50 -2.46 28.30 36.73
CA ARG A 50 -3.41 29.32 37.10
C ARG A 50 -4.67 28.53 37.34
N GLY A 51 -4.99 28.31 38.62
CA GLY A 51 -6.21 27.64 39.04
C GLY A 51 -7.38 28.33 38.37
N SER A 52 -7.82 27.75 37.25
CA SER A 52 -9.15 27.97 36.73
C SER A 52 -10.06 27.40 37.80
N ALA A 53 -10.71 28.31 38.52
CA ALA A 53 -11.80 27.99 39.43
C ALA A 53 -12.67 26.89 38.79
N PRO A 54 -13.05 25.83 39.54
CA PRO A 54 -13.97 24.86 38.99
C PRO A 54 -15.21 25.62 38.55
N LEU A 55 -15.56 25.51 37.27
CA LEU A 55 -16.89 25.87 36.81
C LEU A 55 -17.84 24.95 37.59
N ARG A 56 -18.34 25.47 38.71
CA ARG A 56 -19.45 24.87 39.44
C ARG A 56 -20.65 24.96 38.50
N TYR A 57 -20.80 23.97 37.62
CA TYR A 57 -22.09 23.65 37.02
C TYR A 57 -22.92 22.96 38.11
N GLY A 58 -23.31 23.75 39.09
CA GLY A 58 -24.23 23.40 40.15
C GLY A 58 -25.60 23.97 39.82
N THR A 59 -26.25 23.42 38.80
CA THR A 59 -27.72 23.43 38.71
C THR A 59 -28.12 22.05 38.22
N SER A 60 -28.42 21.16 39.15
CA SER A 60 -29.21 19.97 38.89
C SER A 60 -30.64 20.40 38.51
N ALA A 61 -30.78 20.95 37.30
CA ALA A 61 -32.07 21.21 36.70
C ALA A 61 -32.61 19.87 36.18
N GLY A 62 -33.72 19.41 36.77
CA GLY A 62 -34.43 18.25 36.25
C GLY A 62 -34.87 18.54 34.83
N HIS A 63 -34.52 17.67 33.89
CA HIS A 63 -34.93 17.83 32.49
C HIS A 63 -36.39 17.42 32.38
N SER A 64 -37.20 18.23 31.70
CA SER A 64 -38.58 17.87 31.45
C SER A 64 -38.66 16.67 30.52
N LEU A 65 -39.66 15.79 30.71
CA LEU A 65 -39.95 14.68 29.78
C LEU A 65 -40.06 15.21 28.33
N ILE A 66 -40.63 16.41 28.17
CA ILE A 66 -40.78 17.07 26.86
C ILE A 66 -39.41 17.42 26.26
N GLU A 67 -38.47 17.94 27.05
CA GLU A 67 -37.11 18.26 26.56
C GLU A 67 -36.37 17.01 26.09
N VAL A 68 -36.51 15.89 26.83
CA VAL A 68 -35.92 14.61 26.44
C VAL A 68 -36.55 14.09 25.14
N MET A 69 -37.89 14.17 25.00
CA MET A 69 -38.57 13.77 23.77
C MET A 69 -38.14 14.63 22.57
N VAL A 70 -38.03 15.94 22.74
CA VAL A 70 -37.56 16.85 21.69
C VAL A 70 -36.11 16.55 21.31
N ALA A 71 -35.22 16.33 22.28
CA ALA A 71 -33.82 15.97 22.02
C ALA A 71 -33.70 14.64 21.25
N LEU A 72 -34.48 13.62 21.65
CA LEU A 72 -34.52 12.34 20.95
C LEU A 72 -35.07 12.49 19.52
N ALA A 73 -36.10 13.32 19.32
CA ALA A 73 -36.62 13.60 17.99
C ALA A 73 -35.55 14.27 17.10
N VAL A 74 -34.81 15.25 17.63
CA VAL A 74 -33.70 15.89 16.92
C VAL A 74 -32.59 14.88 16.58
N ILE A 75 -32.19 14.02 17.53
CA ILE A 75 -31.20 12.97 17.27
C ILE A 75 -31.70 11.98 16.21
N ALA A 76 -32.96 11.56 16.27
CA ALA A 76 -33.55 10.63 15.30
C ALA A 76 -33.56 11.21 13.88
N VAL A 77 -33.81 12.51 13.73
CA VAL A 77 -33.75 13.21 12.44
C VAL A 77 -32.31 13.36 11.93
N LEU A 78 -31.34 13.59 12.83
CA LEU A 78 -29.93 13.79 12.46
C LEU A 78 -29.12 12.49 12.31
N ALA A 79 -29.58 11.37 12.86
CA ALA A 79 -28.84 10.11 12.86
C ALA A 79 -28.63 9.48 11.45
N PRO A 80 -29.63 9.45 10.54
CA PRO A 80 -29.48 8.80 9.24
C PRO A 80 -28.29 9.28 8.38
N PRO A 81 -28.05 10.60 8.18
CA PRO A 81 -26.91 11.05 7.40
C PRO A 81 -25.57 10.71 8.06
N VAL A 82 -25.50 10.74 9.41
CA VAL A 82 -24.29 10.38 10.17
C VAL A 82 -23.99 8.88 10.00
N LEU A 83 -25.01 8.02 10.07
CA LEU A 83 -24.85 6.59 9.85
C LEU A 83 -24.39 6.29 8.42
N GLY A 84 -24.98 6.95 7.42
CA GLY A 84 -24.56 6.82 6.01
C GLY A 84 -23.10 7.23 5.78
N ALA A 85 -22.66 8.33 6.39
CA ALA A 85 -21.27 8.77 6.34
C ALA A 85 -20.33 7.75 7.00
N ALA A 86 -20.71 7.23 8.18
CA ALA A 86 -19.93 6.21 8.88
C ALA A 86 -19.79 4.91 8.08
N THR A 87 -20.86 4.46 7.40
CA THR A 87 -20.80 3.28 6.52
C THR A 87 -19.89 3.50 5.32
N ASN A 88 -19.92 4.68 4.71
CA ASN A 88 -19.07 5.02 3.58
C ASN A 88 -17.58 5.06 3.97
N LEU A 89 -17.26 5.63 5.13
CA LEU A 89 -15.91 5.62 5.67
C LEU A 89 -15.43 4.19 5.93
N ARG A 90 -16.26 3.36 6.57
CA ARG A 90 -15.94 1.95 6.84
C ARG A 90 -15.66 1.18 5.55
N THR A 91 -16.50 1.34 4.52
CA THR A 91 -16.30 0.71 3.20
C THR A 91 -14.98 1.14 2.58
N SER A 92 -14.67 2.43 2.58
CA SER A 92 -13.42 2.97 2.05
C SER A 92 -12.19 2.44 2.78
N PHE A 93 -12.23 2.34 4.11
CA PHE A 93 -11.15 1.75 4.91
C PHE A 93 -10.93 0.28 4.59
N VAL A 94 -12.00 -0.51 4.44
CA VAL A 94 -11.87 -1.93 4.11
C VAL A 94 -11.32 -2.13 2.70
N LEU A 95 -11.79 -1.38 1.71
CA LEU A 95 -11.23 -1.41 0.35
C LEU A 95 -9.75 -1.03 0.35
N ARG A 96 -9.38 0.02 1.08
CA ARG A 96 -7.98 0.44 1.22
C ARG A 96 -7.14 -0.65 1.87
N ARG A 97 -7.63 -1.31 2.92
CA ARG A 97 -6.92 -2.42 3.57
C ARG A 97 -6.67 -3.58 2.61
N SER A 98 -7.66 -3.99 1.82
CA SER A 98 -7.47 -5.03 0.80
C SER A 98 -6.46 -4.63 -0.28
N GLN A 99 -6.50 -3.37 -0.73
CA GLN A 99 -5.51 -2.81 -1.67
C GLN A 99 -4.09 -2.83 -1.08
N GLU A 100 -3.91 -2.42 0.18
CA GLU A 100 -2.62 -2.45 0.86
C GLU A 100 -2.10 -3.87 1.09
N ASN A 101 -2.98 -4.83 1.40
CA ASN A 101 -2.61 -6.25 1.49
C ASN A 101 -2.05 -6.78 0.15
N ALA A 102 -2.67 -6.40 -0.97
CA ALA A 102 -2.17 -6.75 -2.30
C ALA A 102 -0.82 -6.06 -2.63
N VAL A 103 -0.66 -4.79 -2.26
CA VAL A 103 0.64 -4.09 -2.37
C VAL A 103 1.70 -4.80 -1.54
N ARG A 104 1.38 -5.23 -0.32
CA ARG A 104 2.28 -5.96 0.56
C ARG A 104 2.69 -7.31 -0.06
N LEU A 105 1.76 -8.07 -0.64
CA LEU A 105 2.08 -9.31 -1.39
C LEU A 105 3.09 -9.06 -2.51
N LEU A 106 2.89 -8.01 -3.32
CA LEU A 106 3.77 -7.68 -4.44
C LEU A 106 5.14 -7.19 -3.96
N ALA A 107 5.18 -6.41 -2.88
CA ALA A 107 6.43 -5.98 -2.26
C ALA A 107 7.22 -7.15 -1.65
N GLU A 108 6.54 -8.04 -0.93
CA GLU A 108 7.14 -9.24 -0.35
C GLU A 108 7.72 -10.14 -1.43
N ALA A 109 6.95 -10.45 -2.48
CA ALA A 109 7.45 -11.26 -3.59
C ALA A 109 8.65 -10.64 -4.30
N ARG A 110 8.70 -9.31 -4.44
CA ARG A 110 9.89 -8.64 -4.97
C ARG A 110 11.11 -8.90 -4.08
N TRP A 111 10.98 -8.74 -2.76
CA TRP A 111 12.07 -9.01 -1.81
C TRP A 111 12.48 -10.47 -1.79
N THR A 112 11.51 -11.40 -1.76
CA THR A 112 11.75 -12.84 -1.87
C THR A 112 12.50 -13.16 -3.16
N ALA A 113 12.13 -12.57 -4.29
CA ALA A 113 12.81 -12.82 -5.56
C ALA A 113 14.25 -12.32 -5.59
N VAL A 114 14.54 -11.20 -4.94
CA VAL A 114 15.93 -10.70 -4.80
C VAL A 114 16.76 -11.64 -3.94
N ARG A 115 16.18 -12.22 -2.89
CA ARG A 115 16.87 -13.13 -1.97
C ARG A 115 17.06 -14.55 -2.56
N ASP A 116 15.99 -15.09 -3.15
CA ASP A 116 15.89 -16.51 -3.53
C ASP A 116 16.01 -16.71 -5.06
N GLY A 117 16.30 -15.64 -5.80
CA GLY A 117 16.48 -15.63 -7.25
C GLY A 117 15.17 -15.54 -8.05
N SER A 118 14.03 -15.96 -7.50
CA SER A 118 12.72 -15.71 -8.07
C SER A 118 11.59 -15.85 -7.06
N ALA A 119 10.44 -15.24 -7.36
CA ALA A 119 9.20 -15.47 -6.62
C ALA A 119 7.98 -15.27 -7.53
N VAL A 120 6.85 -15.84 -7.15
CA VAL A 120 5.58 -15.71 -7.86
C VAL A 120 4.49 -15.27 -6.88
N VAL A 121 3.76 -14.22 -7.25
CA VAL A 121 2.49 -13.87 -6.61
C VAL A 121 1.37 -14.54 -7.38
N GLU A 122 0.59 -15.37 -6.69
CA GLU A 122 -0.65 -15.93 -7.21
C GLU A 122 -1.83 -15.17 -6.60
N LEU A 123 -2.73 -14.70 -7.45
CA LEU A 123 -3.94 -13.98 -7.07
C LEU A 123 -5.14 -14.79 -7.56
N VAL A 124 -6.15 -14.95 -6.71
CA VAL A 124 -7.40 -15.65 -7.00
C VAL A 124 -8.57 -14.73 -6.72
N SER A 125 -9.54 -14.67 -7.62
CA SER A 125 -10.70 -13.76 -7.52
C SER A 125 -11.83 -14.29 -6.63
N ALA A 126 -11.97 -15.61 -6.48
CA ALA A 126 -13.07 -16.24 -5.74
C ALA A 126 -12.64 -17.55 -5.04
N PRO A 127 -12.55 -17.60 -3.70
CA PRO A 127 -12.61 -16.45 -2.80
C PRO A 127 -11.40 -15.51 -3.03
N PRO A 128 -11.53 -14.19 -2.83
CA PRO A 128 -10.43 -13.25 -3.05
C PRO A 128 -9.25 -13.49 -2.10
N HIS A 129 -8.15 -14.01 -2.62
CA HIS A 129 -6.92 -14.19 -1.83
C HIS A 129 -5.68 -14.09 -2.72
N GLY A 130 -4.53 -13.91 -2.08
CA GLY A 130 -3.25 -13.97 -2.76
C GLY A 130 -2.18 -14.63 -1.92
N ARG A 131 -1.19 -15.21 -2.58
CA ARG A 131 -0.03 -15.83 -1.93
C ARG A 131 1.26 -15.56 -2.68
N VAL A 132 2.36 -15.54 -1.94
CA VAL A 132 3.72 -15.46 -2.46
C VAL A 132 4.36 -16.84 -2.35
N VAL A 133 4.88 -17.34 -3.47
CA VAL A 133 5.63 -18.60 -3.56
C VAL A 133 7.07 -18.28 -3.96
N SER A 134 8.04 -18.78 -3.21
CA SER A 134 9.47 -18.61 -3.50
C SER A 134 9.92 -19.50 -4.67
N ALA A 135 11.17 -19.33 -5.11
CA ALA A 135 11.80 -20.22 -6.09
C ALA A 135 11.86 -21.69 -5.63
N THR A 136 11.94 -21.94 -4.32
CA THR A 136 11.98 -23.28 -3.72
C THR A 136 10.60 -23.96 -3.69
N GLY A 137 9.53 -23.23 -4.02
CA GLY A 137 8.15 -23.72 -3.95
C GLY A 137 7.47 -23.47 -2.59
N ASP A 138 8.19 -22.88 -1.64
CA ASP A 138 7.64 -22.57 -0.31
C ASP A 138 6.69 -21.38 -0.37
N THR A 139 5.58 -21.47 0.38
CA THR A 139 4.68 -20.33 0.54
C THR A 139 5.25 -19.39 1.59
N VAL A 140 5.66 -18.20 1.17
CA VAL A 140 6.29 -17.18 2.04
C VAL A 140 5.23 -16.35 2.75
N MET A 141 4.15 -16.00 2.05
CA MET A 141 3.08 -15.18 2.61
C MET A 141 1.75 -15.52 1.96
N VAL A 142 0.68 -15.44 2.75
CA VAL A 142 -0.71 -15.49 2.29
C VAL A 142 -1.42 -14.25 2.81
N ALA A 143 -2.26 -13.63 1.98
CA ALA A 143 -3.13 -12.54 2.41
C ALA A 143 -4.55 -12.77 1.91
N ASP A 144 -5.50 -12.58 2.82
CA ASP A 144 -6.91 -12.44 2.49
C ASP A 144 -7.15 -11.05 1.87
N LEU A 145 -7.68 -11.04 0.66
CA LEU A 145 -8.02 -9.83 -0.09
C LEU A 145 -9.53 -9.54 -0.05
N GLY A 146 -10.32 -10.52 0.40
CA GLY A 146 -11.78 -10.48 0.49
C GLY A 146 -12.30 -10.07 1.86
N GLN A 147 -11.41 -9.79 2.81
CA GLN A 147 -11.76 -9.41 4.18
C GLN A 147 -12.82 -8.30 4.19
N GLY A 148 -13.92 -8.53 4.92
CA GLY A 148 -15.01 -7.58 5.05
C GLY A 148 -15.92 -7.48 3.82
N GLY A 149 -16.02 -8.53 3.01
CA GLY A 149 -16.95 -8.61 1.88
C GLY A 149 -16.48 -7.86 0.63
N VAL A 150 -15.15 -7.73 0.46
CA VAL A 150 -14.57 -7.15 -0.74
C VAL A 150 -14.52 -8.22 -1.83
N ALA A 151 -14.96 -7.88 -3.03
CA ALA A 151 -14.74 -8.70 -4.22
C ALA A 151 -13.49 -8.22 -4.97
N LEU A 152 -12.77 -9.15 -5.58
CA LEU A 152 -11.59 -8.88 -6.39
C LEU A 152 -11.87 -9.27 -7.84
N ARG A 153 -11.76 -8.31 -8.75
CA ARG A 153 -11.78 -8.58 -10.19
C ARG A 153 -10.37 -8.42 -10.75
N LEU A 154 -9.91 -9.48 -11.40
CA LEU A 154 -8.63 -9.48 -12.10
C LEU A 154 -8.84 -8.98 -13.54
N SER A 155 -7.76 -8.57 -14.20
CA SER A 155 -7.85 -8.09 -15.58
C SER A 155 -8.41 -9.17 -16.51
N ARG A 156 -9.34 -8.75 -17.38
CA ARG A 156 -10.09 -9.65 -18.29
C ARG A 156 -10.94 -10.69 -17.54
N ASP A 157 -11.39 -10.37 -16.33
CA ASP A 157 -12.25 -11.20 -15.49
C ASP A 157 -11.74 -12.64 -15.30
N ARG A 158 -10.41 -12.80 -15.28
CA ARG A 158 -9.78 -14.11 -15.08
C ARG A 158 -9.99 -14.58 -13.63
N PRO A 159 -10.17 -15.88 -13.39
CA PRO A 159 -10.30 -16.42 -12.03
C PRO A 159 -8.98 -16.36 -11.25
N THR A 160 -7.85 -16.40 -11.96
CA THR A 160 -6.51 -16.38 -11.39
C THR A 160 -5.56 -15.51 -12.20
N SER A 161 -4.55 -14.95 -11.53
CA SER A 161 -3.45 -14.21 -12.14
C SER A 161 -2.14 -14.53 -11.44
N ARG A 162 -1.04 -14.54 -12.20
CA ARG A 162 0.30 -14.78 -11.70
C ARG A 162 1.22 -13.62 -12.05
N VAL A 163 1.95 -13.12 -11.07
CA VAL A 163 2.99 -12.10 -11.24
C VAL A 163 4.32 -12.72 -10.84
N ARG A 164 5.22 -12.93 -11.81
CA ARG A 164 6.55 -13.46 -11.53
C ARG A 164 7.53 -12.31 -11.32
N TYR A 165 8.42 -12.45 -10.34
CA TYR A 165 9.55 -11.55 -10.11
C TYR A 165 10.86 -12.33 -10.32
N GLY A 166 11.81 -11.72 -11.02
CA GLY A 166 13.16 -12.25 -11.23
C GLY A 166 14.17 -11.79 -10.16
N PRO A 167 15.45 -12.18 -10.28
CA PRO A 167 16.48 -11.96 -9.26
C PRO A 167 16.81 -10.49 -9.01
N MET A 168 16.51 -9.61 -9.98
CA MET A 168 16.67 -8.15 -9.84
C MET A 168 15.42 -7.48 -9.24
N GLY A 169 14.41 -8.24 -8.80
CA GLY A 169 13.14 -7.70 -8.31
C GLY A 169 12.26 -7.07 -9.41
N LEU A 170 12.60 -7.29 -10.68
CA LEU A 170 11.80 -6.86 -11.83
C LEU A 170 10.69 -7.88 -12.09
N GLY A 171 9.48 -7.37 -12.30
CA GLY A 171 8.33 -8.19 -12.67
C GLY A 171 8.42 -8.65 -14.12
N TRP A 172 8.02 -9.88 -14.37
CA TRP A 172 7.73 -10.45 -15.69
C TRP A 172 6.23 -10.70 -15.77
N VAL A 173 5.47 -9.66 -16.08
CA VAL A 173 4.00 -9.72 -16.13
C VAL A 173 3.48 -8.88 -17.29
N SER A 174 2.33 -9.24 -17.84
CA SER A 174 1.56 -8.29 -18.66
C SER A 174 0.97 -7.21 -17.75
N SER A 175 0.92 -5.96 -18.21
CA SER A 175 0.23 -4.90 -17.47
C SER A 175 -1.18 -5.35 -17.09
N GLN A 176 -1.53 -5.21 -15.81
CA GLN A 176 -2.84 -5.62 -15.31
C GLN A 176 -3.34 -4.67 -14.22
N THR A 177 -4.65 -4.50 -14.18
CA THR A 177 -5.38 -3.78 -13.15
C THR A 177 -6.14 -4.78 -12.29
N LEU A 178 -5.97 -4.69 -10.98
CA LEU A 178 -6.79 -5.34 -9.97
C LEU A 178 -7.87 -4.35 -9.53
N ARG A 179 -9.12 -4.77 -9.48
CA ARG A 179 -10.23 -3.95 -9.01
C ARG A 179 -10.81 -4.56 -7.74
N PHE A 180 -10.89 -3.75 -6.69
CA PHE A 180 -11.48 -4.12 -5.41
C PHE A 180 -12.82 -3.41 -5.30
N THR A 181 -13.89 -4.17 -5.11
CA THR A 181 -15.26 -3.64 -5.10
C THR A 181 -15.98 -4.04 -3.82
N ARG A 182 -16.75 -3.12 -3.24
CA ARG A 182 -17.64 -3.39 -2.11
C ARG A 182 -18.82 -2.41 -2.13
N GLY A 183 -20.03 -2.94 -2.30
CA GLY A 183 -21.20 -2.10 -2.60
C GLY A 183 -20.94 -1.29 -3.86
N ASP A 184 -21.23 0.00 -3.81
CA ASP A 184 -21.06 0.93 -4.95
C ASP A 184 -19.67 1.57 -5.03
N GLN A 185 -18.73 1.19 -4.15
CA GLN A 185 -17.38 1.72 -4.15
C GLN A 185 -16.38 0.76 -4.82
N GLU A 186 -15.49 1.32 -5.63
CA GLU A 186 -14.39 0.61 -6.29
C GLU A 186 -13.04 1.30 -5.98
N ARG A 187 -11.98 0.51 -5.84
CA ARG A 187 -10.58 0.97 -5.88
C ARG A 187 -9.77 0.12 -6.84
N ALA A 188 -8.78 0.71 -7.50
CA ALA A 188 -7.98 0.02 -8.49
C ALA A 188 -6.50 0.00 -8.14
N LEU A 189 -5.84 -1.12 -8.40
CA LEU A 189 -4.39 -1.27 -8.28
C LEU A 189 -3.83 -1.66 -9.64
N VAL A 190 -2.97 -0.81 -10.20
CA VAL A 190 -2.35 -1.05 -11.51
C VAL A 190 -0.96 -1.62 -11.30
N ILE A 191 -0.69 -2.75 -11.93
CA ILE A 191 0.61 -3.42 -11.97
C ILE A 191 1.13 -3.27 -13.39
N SER A 192 2.21 -2.50 -13.54
CA SER A 192 2.91 -2.35 -14.83
C SER A 192 3.63 -3.65 -15.22
N SER A 193 4.08 -3.72 -16.48
CA SER A 193 4.83 -4.87 -16.99
C SER A 193 6.12 -5.18 -16.22
N LEU A 194 6.75 -4.15 -15.63
CA LEU A 194 7.96 -4.28 -14.80
C LEU A 194 7.65 -4.56 -13.32
N GLY A 195 6.38 -4.79 -12.97
CA GLY A 195 5.94 -5.05 -11.60
C GLY A 195 5.95 -3.81 -10.70
N ARG A 196 5.98 -2.59 -11.26
CA ARG A 196 5.69 -1.36 -10.49
C ARG A 196 4.20 -1.29 -10.19
N VAL A 197 3.87 -0.88 -8.98
CA VAL A 197 2.50 -0.86 -8.46
C VAL A 197 2.07 0.60 -8.29
N ALA A 198 0.93 0.96 -8.85
CA ALA A 198 0.32 2.28 -8.71
C ALA A 198 -1.10 2.15 -8.18
N ARG A 199 -1.43 2.92 -7.13
CA ARG A 199 -2.78 3.02 -6.58
C ARG A 199 -3.58 4.02 -7.42
N ARG A 200 -4.80 3.67 -7.78
CA ARG A 200 -5.76 4.53 -8.49
C ARG A 200 -7.06 4.62 -7.70
#